data_AF-A0A0G0FNG4-F1
#
_entry.id   AF-A0A0G0FNG4-F1
#
_cell.length_a   1.000
_cell.length_b   1.000
_cell.length_c   1.000
_cell.angle_alpha   90.00
_cell.angle_beta   90.00
_cell.angle_gamma   90.00
#
_symmetry.space_group_name_H-M   'P 1'
#
loop_
_entity.id
_entity.type
_entity.pdbx_description
1 polymer ?
#
loop_
_entity_poly.entity_id
_entity_poly.type
_entity_poly.pdbx_seq_one_letter_code
_entity_poly.pdbx_strand_id
1 'polypeptide(L)'
;MKLVVGLGNPGAEYENTRHNTGRIMVGLVEKKLEDKLKIKFLTPDNFMNNSGKAVAPLVKSKKDLENLIVIYDDVDLPLGKIKISFNRSSGGHNGLNSVIKALKSQEF
;
A
#
# COMPACT_ATOMS: atom_id res chain seq x y z
N MET A 1 -0.39 -15.89 -4.59
CA MET A 1 0.17 -14.75 -5.35
C MET A 1 0.18 -13.60 -4.37
N LYS A 2 1.29 -12.87 -4.25
CA LYS A 2 1.33 -11.70 -3.35
C LYS A 2 0.73 -10.49 -4.04
N LEU A 3 0.05 -9.63 -3.29
CA LEU A 3 -0.43 -8.33 -3.76
C LEU A 3 0.33 -7.23 -3.00
N VAL A 4 1.12 -6.43 -3.71
CA VAL A 4 1.88 -5.32 -3.12
C VAL A 4 1.24 -4.01 -3.54
N VAL A 5 0.74 -3.25 -2.57
CA VAL A 5 0.03 -1.99 -2.78
C VAL A 5 0.88 -0.82 -2.31
N GLY A 6 1.13 0.15 -3.18
CA GLY A 6 1.83 1.39 -2.85
C GLY A 6 0.85 2.54 -2.70
N LEU A 7 0.70 3.07 -1.49
CA LEU A 7 -0.21 4.17 -1.22
C LEU A 7 0.34 5.52 -1.68
N GLY A 8 -0.55 6.41 -2.11
CA GLY A 8 -0.24 7.76 -2.56
C GLY A 8 -1.42 8.41 -3.29
N ASN A 9 -1.20 9.60 -3.84
CA ASN A 9 -2.15 10.33 -4.69
C ASN A 9 -1.71 10.34 -6.16
N PRO A 10 -2.64 10.26 -7.11
CA PRO A 10 -2.41 10.51 -8.53
C PRO A 10 -2.31 12.00 -8.85
N GLY A 11 -1.54 12.36 -9.87
CA GLY A 11 -1.28 13.75 -10.28
C GLY A 11 0.19 14.13 -10.17
N ALA A 12 0.67 14.93 -11.13
CA ALA A 12 2.06 15.36 -11.21
C ALA A 12 2.48 16.17 -9.98
N GLU A 13 1.55 16.93 -9.39
CA GLU A 13 1.74 17.72 -8.19
C GLU A 13 2.05 16.88 -6.94
N TYR A 14 1.73 15.58 -6.94
CA TYR A 14 1.96 14.68 -5.81
C TYR A 14 3.19 13.79 -5.96
N GLU A 15 3.77 13.70 -7.16
CA GLU A 15 4.82 12.73 -7.52
C GLU A 15 5.97 12.69 -6.52
N ASN A 16 6.42 13.87 -6.06
CA ASN A 16 7.57 14.02 -5.17
C ASN A 16 7.20 14.41 -3.73
N THR A 17 5.98 14.09 -3.30
CA THR A 17 5.54 14.34 -1.92
C THR A 17 5.86 13.16 -1.01
N ARG A 18 6.06 13.42 0.29
CA ARG A 18 6.31 12.36 1.29
C ARG A 18 5.20 11.32 1.31
N HIS A 19 3.95 11.75 1.11
CA HIS A 19 2.78 10.88 1.09
C HIS A 19 2.71 9.94 -0.12
N ASN A 20 3.56 10.15 -1.12
CA ASN A 20 3.69 9.29 -2.30
C ASN A 20 4.81 8.26 -2.19
N THR A 21 5.48 8.17 -1.03
CA THR A 21 6.59 7.21 -0.82
C THR A 21 6.17 5.78 -1.15
N GLY A 22 4.93 5.38 -0.84
CA GLY A 22 4.39 4.07 -1.18
C GLY A 22 4.35 3.82 -2.69
N ARG A 23 3.79 4.77 -3.47
CA ARG A 23 3.76 4.70 -4.95
C ARG A 23 5.17 4.66 -5.54
N ILE A 24 6.07 5.53 -5.09
CA ILE A 24 7.46 5.58 -5.56
C ILE A 24 8.16 4.23 -5.31
N MET A 25 8.05 3.71 -4.09
CA MET A 25 8.71 2.46 -3.71
C MET A 25 8.19 1.27 -4.52
N VAL A 26 6.88 1.17 -4.76
CA VAL A 26 6.32 0.12 -5.62
C VAL A 26 6.88 0.22 -7.04
N GLY A 27 6.93 1.42 -7.63
CA GLY A 27 7.49 1.61 -8.97
C GLY A 27 8.97 1.22 -9.07
N LEU A 28 9.75 1.42 -8.00
CA LEU A 28 11.16 0.97 -7.94
C LEU A 28 11.29 -0.55 -7.76
N VAL A 29 10.45 -1.14 -6.91
CA VAL A 29 10.46 -2.58 -6.61
C VAL A 29 10.00 -3.39 -7.81
N GLU A 30 8.92 -2.97 -8.47
CA GLU A 30 8.38 -3.62 -9.66
C GLU A 30 9.44 -3.71 -10.78
N LYS A 31 10.15 -2.59 -11.04
CA LYS A 31 11.27 -2.55 -12.00
C LYS A 31 12.44 -3.48 -11.63
N LYS A 32 12.69 -3.70 -10.33
CA LYS A 32 13.80 -4.56 -9.86
C LYS A 32 13.44 -6.05 -9.81
N LEU A 33 12.16 -6.38 -9.63
CA LEU A 33 11.70 -7.74 -9.35
C LEU A 33 11.11 -8.49 -10.56
N GLU A 34 11.20 -7.94 -11.78
CA GLU A 34 10.80 -8.55 -13.07
C GLU A 34 10.48 -10.06 -12.99
N ASP A 35 9.23 -10.47 -13.28
CA ASP A 35 8.66 -11.84 -13.46
C ASP A 35 9.18 -13.05 -12.63
N LYS A 36 10.15 -12.89 -11.75
CA LYS A 36 10.80 -13.94 -10.97
C LYS A 36 9.91 -14.47 -9.87
N LEU A 37 8.87 -13.73 -9.51
CA LEU A 37 7.97 -14.03 -8.41
C LEU A 37 6.53 -13.76 -8.84
N LYS A 38 5.59 -14.61 -8.41
CA LYS A 38 4.14 -14.40 -8.58
C LYS A 38 3.66 -13.26 -7.67
N ILE A 39 3.97 -12.02 -8.05
CA ILE A 39 3.61 -10.78 -7.37
C ILE A 39 2.77 -9.93 -8.31
N LYS A 40 1.65 -9.41 -7.80
CA LYS A 40 0.88 -8.36 -8.44
C LYS A 40 1.19 -7.04 -7.73
N PHE A 41 1.61 -6.03 -8.47
CA PHE A 41 1.79 -4.67 -7.95
C PHE A 41 0.53 -3.84 -8.22
N LEU A 42 0.21 -2.94 -7.30
CA LEU A 42 -0.90 -1.99 -7.44
C LEU A 42 -0.49 -0.63 -6.88
N THR A 43 -0.63 0.40 -7.68
CA THR A 43 -0.66 1.80 -7.23
C THR A 43 -2.06 2.35 -7.48
N PRO A 44 -2.90 2.54 -6.45
CA PRO A 44 -4.25 3.08 -6.64
C PRO A 44 -4.22 4.40 -7.41
N ASP A 45 -5.12 4.55 -8.38
CA ASP A 45 -5.30 5.77 -9.16
C ASP A 45 -6.45 6.63 -8.61
N ASN A 46 -6.62 6.58 -7.29
CA ASN A 46 -7.58 7.38 -6.55
C ASN A 46 -6.87 8.12 -5.42
N PHE A 47 -7.52 9.13 -4.86
CA PHE A 47 -6.95 9.86 -3.73
C PHE A 47 -6.75 8.96 -2.52
N MET A 48 -5.75 9.28 -1.71
CA MET A 48 -5.27 8.52 -0.56
C MET A 48 -6.41 7.99 0.32
N ASN A 49 -7.35 8.86 0.69
CA ASN A 49 -8.52 8.54 1.52
C ASN A 49 -9.49 7.51 0.89
N ASN A 50 -9.36 7.22 -0.40
CA ASN A 50 -10.16 6.27 -1.16
C ASN A 50 -9.39 4.99 -1.58
N SER A 51 -8.12 4.83 -1.17
CA SER A 51 -7.25 3.71 -1.55
C SER A 51 -7.92 2.33 -1.39
N GLY A 52 -8.72 2.14 -0.33
CA GLY A 52 -9.41 0.87 -0.08
C GLY A 52 -10.34 0.42 -1.21
N LYS A 53 -10.92 1.36 -1.98
CA LYS A 53 -11.77 1.05 -3.14
C LYS A 53 -11.02 0.32 -4.25
N ALA A 54 -9.73 0.57 -4.41
CA ALA A 54 -8.89 -0.11 -5.40
C ALA A 54 -8.39 -1.47 -4.89
N VAL A 55 -8.21 -1.63 -3.58
CA VAL A 55 -7.68 -2.85 -2.96
C VAL A 55 -8.77 -3.92 -2.78
N ALA A 56 -9.96 -3.56 -2.30
CA ALA A 56 -11.02 -4.51 -1.97
C ALA A 56 -11.52 -5.41 -3.12
N PRO A 57 -11.51 -4.98 -4.40
CA PRO A 57 -11.79 -5.86 -5.53
C PRO A 57 -10.77 -7.00 -5.70
N LEU A 58 -9.55 -6.85 -5.20
CA LEU A 58 -8.46 -7.83 -5.38
C LEU A 58 -8.28 -8.77 -4.19
N VAL A 59 -8.91 -8.48 -3.06
CA VAL A 59 -8.82 -9.28 -1.83
C VAL A 59 -10.19 -9.88 -1.55
N LYS A 60 -10.39 -11.16 -1.88
CA LYS A 60 -11.70 -11.84 -1.79
C LYS A 60 -11.74 -12.93 -0.74
N SER A 61 -10.60 -13.44 -0.35
CA SER A 61 -10.46 -14.52 0.62
C SER A 61 -9.49 -14.14 1.73
N LYS A 62 -9.54 -14.88 2.84
CA LYS A 62 -8.54 -14.78 3.91
C LYS A 62 -7.11 -15.00 3.39
N LYS A 63 -6.95 -15.92 2.43
CA LYS A 63 -5.65 -16.17 1.80
C LYS A 63 -5.16 -14.96 1.01
N ASP A 64 -6.04 -14.22 0.33
CA ASP A 64 -5.63 -12.99 -0.36
C ASP A 64 -5.19 -11.92 0.64
N LEU A 65 -5.88 -11.83 1.78
CA LEU A 65 -5.57 -10.91 2.86
C LEU A 65 -4.19 -11.22 3.47
N GLU A 66 -3.91 -12.48 3.80
CA GLU A 66 -2.59 -12.94 4.29
C GLU A 66 -1.44 -12.69 3.28
N ASN A 67 -1.77 -12.50 2.00
CA ASN A 67 -0.82 -12.23 0.93
C ASN A 67 -0.77 -10.75 0.51
N LEU A 68 -1.54 -9.88 1.15
CA LEU A 68 -1.53 -8.44 0.94
C LEU A 68 -0.35 -7.81 1.68
N ILE A 69 0.35 -6.89 1.01
CA ILE A 69 1.39 -6.04 1.60
C ILE A 69 1.05 -4.61 1.22
N VAL A 70 0.96 -3.72 2.20
CA VAL A 70 0.70 -2.29 1.98
C VAL A 70 1.93 -1.48 2.35
N ILE A 71 2.43 -0.69 1.39
CA ILE A 71 3.60 0.19 1.54
C ILE A 71 3.10 1.64 1.60
N TYR A 72 3.50 2.35 2.66
CA TYR A 72 3.05 3.71 2.94
C TYR A 72 4.11 4.46 3.78
N ASP A 73 3.98 5.79 3.87
CA ASP A 73 4.83 6.63 4.72
C ASP A 73 4.36 6.61 6.19
N ASP A 74 5.31 6.67 7.12
CA ASP A 74 5.02 6.76 8.55
C ASP A 74 5.71 8.00 9.12
N VAL A 75 4.92 8.96 9.62
CA VAL A 75 5.41 10.25 10.13
C VAL A 75 6.26 10.10 11.38
N ASP A 76 6.05 9.01 12.13
CA ASP A 76 6.78 8.72 13.36
C ASP A 76 8.12 8.03 13.09
N LEU A 77 8.37 7.57 11.86
CA LEU A 77 9.63 6.94 11.48
C LEU A 77 10.66 7.98 11.03
N PRO A 78 11.89 7.94 11.57
CA PRO A 78 12.99 8.72 11.03
C PRO A 78 13.25 8.40 9.56
N LEU A 79 13.69 9.41 8.78
CA LEU A 79 14.05 9.22 7.38
C LEU A 79 15.12 8.12 7.20
N GLY A 80 14.99 7.34 6.14
CA GLY A 80 15.89 6.21 5.85
C GLY A 80 15.63 4.95 6.67
N LYS A 81 14.61 4.95 7.55
CA LYS A 81 14.17 3.75 8.25
C LYS A 81 13.03 3.06 7.51
N ILE A 82 13.07 1.73 7.50
CA ILE A 82 12.00 0.87 7.02
C ILE A 82 11.58 0.00 8.19
N LYS A 83 10.27 -0.15 8.38
CA LYS A 83 9.68 -1.01 9.40
C LYS A 83 8.64 -1.91 8.74
N ILE A 84 8.73 -3.21 9.01
CA ILE A 84 7.68 -4.18 8.66
C ILE A 84 6.81 -4.35 9.91
N SER A 85 5.49 -4.34 9.73
CA SER A 85 4.52 -4.51 10.79
C SER A 85 3.40 -5.41 10.30
N PHE A 86 2.75 -6.09 11.23
CA PHE A 86 1.61 -6.98 10.98
C PHE A 86 0.48 -6.53 11.89
N ASN A 87 -0.77 -6.66 11.46
CA ASN A 87 -1.95 -6.43 12.31
C ASN A 87 -1.97 -5.04 12.96
N ARG A 88 -1.51 -4.01 12.24
CA ARG A 88 -1.36 -2.65 12.76
C ARG A 88 -2.61 -1.82 12.49
N SER A 89 -2.98 -0.97 13.45
CA SER A 89 -3.95 0.10 13.22
C SER A 89 -3.42 1.15 12.25
N SER A 90 -4.29 2.02 11.73
CA SER A 90 -3.88 3.03 10.76
C SER A 90 -2.94 4.09 11.30
N GLY A 91 -2.88 4.29 12.63
CA GLY A 91 -2.10 5.37 13.24
C GLY A 91 -2.48 6.77 12.74
N GLY A 92 -3.73 6.95 12.29
CA GLY A 92 -4.17 8.21 11.66
C GLY A 92 -3.84 8.34 10.17
N HIS A 93 -3.12 7.38 9.58
CA HIS A 93 -2.81 7.42 8.15
C HIS A 93 -4.06 7.14 7.29
N ASN A 94 -4.50 8.12 6.50
CA ASN A 94 -5.76 8.07 5.74
C ASN A 94 -5.85 6.92 4.75
N GLY A 95 -4.78 6.60 4.03
CA GLY A 95 -4.79 5.51 3.06
C GLY A 95 -4.91 4.13 3.70
N LEU A 96 -4.06 3.82 4.67
CA LEU A 96 -4.17 2.61 5.48
C LEU A 96 -5.55 2.49 6.17
N ASN A 97 -6.09 3.58 6.71
CA ASN A 97 -7.45 3.61 7.27
C ASN A 97 -8.51 3.26 6.22
N SER A 98 -8.38 3.78 5.00
CA SER A 98 -9.27 3.46 3.86
C SER A 98 -9.23 1.97 3.52
N VAL A 99 -8.04 1.37 3.48
CA VAL A 99 -7.84 -0.06 3.22
C VAL A 99 -8.47 -0.92 4.32
N ILE A 100 -8.16 -0.64 5.59
CA ILE A 100 -8.70 -1.36 6.75
C ILE A 100 -10.24 -1.34 6.73
N LYS A 101 -10.84 -0.16 6.48
CA LYS A 101 -12.30 -0.01 6.41
C LYS A 101 -12.91 -0.81 5.26
N ALA A 102 -12.29 -0.78 4.08
CA ALA A 102 -12.80 -1.48 2.91
C ALA A 102 -12.69 -3.01 3.05
N LEU A 103 -11.63 -3.49 3.69
CA LEU A 103 -11.40 -4.92 3.93
C LEU A 103 -12.08 -5.45 5.20
N LYS A 104 -12.52 -4.55 6.10
CA LYS A 104 -13.04 -4.86 7.44
C LYS A 104 -12.07 -5.74 8.25
N SER A 105 -10.77 -5.55 8.03
CA SER A 105 -9.72 -6.30 8.71
C SER A 105 -8.43 -5.49 8.76
N GLN A 106 -7.59 -5.82 9.74
CA GLN A 106 -6.22 -5.35 9.88
C GLN A 106 -5.22 -6.50 9.68
N GLU A 107 -5.69 -7.71 9.38
CA GLU A 107 -4.89 -8.95 9.34
C GLU A 107 -4.04 -9.09 8.06
N PHE A 108 -3.35 -8.03 7.68
CA PHE A 108 -2.41 -7.94 6.55
C PHE A 108 -1.13 -7.16 6.95
#